data_AF-A0A948U075-F1
#
_entry.id   AF-A0A948U075-F1
#
_cell.length_a   1.000
_cell.length_b   1.000
_cell.length_c   1.000
_cell.angle_alpha   90.00
_cell.angle_beta   90.00
_cell.angle_gamma   90.00
#
_symmetry.space_group_name_H-M   'P 1'
#
loop_
_entity.id
_entity.type
_entity.pdbx_description
1 polymer ?
#
loop_
_entity_poly.entity_id
_entity_poly.type
_entity_poly.pdbx_seq_one_letter_code
_entity_poly.pdbx_strand_id
1 'polypeptide(L)'
;MFSQLADAATATVKVDDSSFRCMRQMTPVRHFFVDNLLGNVAGTLAAAQAPKGAVYPAGSVVQLVPTEAMVKREAGFSPATGDWEFFELSVNKSGAKIGTRGFAEVNNRFGKNCFSCHVPAREPWDFICESNRGCETIPVDHKMTGALQRSDPRCGPAEPQAGDTMALLKLRALVALATTISWAKSVF
;
A
#
# COMPACT_ATOMS: atom_id res chain seq x y z
N MET A 1 -36.82 -18.10 22.92
CA MET A 1 -35.76 -18.17 23.94
C MET A 1 -34.42 -17.99 23.25
N PHE A 2 -33.70 -16.94 23.66
CA PHE A 2 -32.31 -16.58 23.36
C PHE A 2 -31.91 -16.33 21.89
N SER A 3 -32.10 -15.07 21.50
CA SER A 3 -31.29 -14.39 20.49
C SER A 3 -29.86 -14.26 21.03
N GLN A 4 -28.89 -14.91 20.39
CA GLN A 4 -27.47 -14.64 20.59
C GLN A 4 -27.01 -13.75 19.45
N LEU A 5 -27.22 -12.45 19.61
CA LEU A 5 -26.32 -11.45 19.04
C LEU A 5 -25.05 -11.52 19.90
N ALA A 6 -24.15 -12.42 19.53
CA ALA A 6 -22.77 -12.29 19.94
C ALA A 6 -22.27 -11.00 19.26
N ASP A 7 -22.13 -9.95 20.05
CA ASP A 7 -21.30 -8.81 19.70
C ASP A 7 -19.90 -9.37 19.49
N ALA A 8 -19.57 -9.69 18.23
CA ALA A 8 -18.23 -10.06 17.86
C ALA A 8 -17.40 -8.82 18.15
N ALA A 9 -16.69 -8.82 19.28
CA ALA A 9 -15.72 -7.80 19.60
C ALA A 9 -14.77 -7.72 18.41
N THR A 10 -14.97 -6.73 17.53
CA THR A 10 -14.18 -6.56 16.33
C THR A 10 -12.74 -6.33 16.79
N ALA A 11 -11.86 -7.29 16.52
CA ALA A 11 -10.49 -7.22 16.97
C ALA A 11 -9.85 -5.91 16.46
N THR A 12 -9.44 -5.05 17.39
CA THR A 12 -8.82 -3.76 17.05
C THR A 12 -7.51 -4.00 16.30
N VAL A 13 -7.35 -3.38 15.14
CA VAL A 13 -6.12 -3.51 14.38
C VAL A 13 -5.05 -2.64 15.04
N LYS A 14 -3.97 -3.20 15.56
CA LYS A 14 -2.83 -2.41 16.05
C LYS A 14 -1.84 -2.21 14.91
N VAL A 15 -1.44 -0.95 14.67
CA VAL A 15 -0.48 -0.61 13.61
C VAL A 15 0.59 0.30 14.18
N ASP A 16 1.84 -0.14 14.05
CA ASP A 16 3.06 0.55 14.44
C ASP A 16 4.19 0.23 13.44
N ASP A 17 5.40 0.74 13.69
CA ASP A 17 6.58 0.51 12.85
C ASP A 17 6.87 -0.98 12.59
N SER A 18 6.60 -1.84 13.57
CA SER A 18 6.85 -3.28 13.47
C SER A 18 5.85 -4.02 12.59
N SER A 19 4.73 -3.37 12.25
CA SER A 19 3.70 -3.92 11.37
C SER A 19 4.19 -4.09 9.93
N PHE A 20 5.24 -3.38 9.52
CA PHE A 20 5.73 -3.33 8.14
C PHE A 20 7.08 -4.03 7.97
N ARG A 21 7.03 -5.34 7.76
CA ARG A 21 8.21 -6.19 7.51
C ARG A 21 8.63 -6.20 6.04
N CYS A 22 9.65 -7.01 5.73
CA CYS A 22 10.09 -7.27 4.35
C CYS A 22 8.92 -7.66 3.43
N MET A 23 8.75 -6.93 2.31
CA MET A 23 7.69 -7.23 1.34
C MET A 23 7.81 -8.62 0.72
N ARG A 24 9.03 -9.13 0.52
CA ARG A 24 9.26 -10.47 -0.05
C ARG A 24 8.81 -11.61 0.86
N GLN A 25 8.42 -11.33 2.11
CA GLN A 25 7.81 -12.29 3.04
C GLN A 25 6.28 -12.18 3.10
N MET A 26 5.68 -11.28 2.32
CA MET A 26 4.23 -11.17 2.15
C MET A 26 3.76 -12.06 0.99
N THR A 27 2.45 -12.23 0.84
CA THR A 27 1.88 -13.01 -0.25
C THR A 27 1.82 -12.18 -1.53
N PRO A 28 2.50 -12.57 -2.62
CA PRO A 28 2.42 -11.83 -3.88
C PRO A 28 1.05 -12.00 -4.54
N VAL A 29 0.49 -10.89 -5.04
CA VAL A 29 -0.74 -10.85 -5.82
C VAL A 29 -0.49 -10.01 -7.06
N ARG A 30 -0.23 -10.70 -8.19
CA ARG A 30 0.07 -10.09 -9.49
C ARG A 30 1.27 -9.13 -9.42
N HIS A 31 1.04 -7.84 -9.14
CA HIS A 31 2.06 -6.79 -9.11
C HIS A 31 2.20 -6.09 -7.75
N PHE A 32 1.43 -6.50 -6.73
CA PHE A 32 1.52 -6.01 -5.35
C PHE A 32 1.61 -7.17 -4.37
N PHE A 33 1.73 -6.87 -3.08
CA PHE A 33 1.86 -7.85 -2.01
C PHE A 33 0.79 -7.64 -0.94
N VAL A 34 0.32 -8.73 -0.34
CA VAL A 34 -0.67 -8.73 0.73
C VAL A 34 -0.25 -9.53 1.95
N ASP A 35 -0.73 -9.09 3.12
CA ASP A 35 -0.59 -9.78 4.40
C ASP A 35 -1.78 -9.43 5.31
N ASN A 36 -1.81 -9.90 6.56
CA ASN A 36 -2.86 -9.52 7.51
C ASN A 36 -2.35 -9.45 8.96
N LEU A 37 -2.50 -8.30 9.62
CA LEU A 37 -2.05 -8.05 11.00
C LEU A 37 -2.84 -8.81 12.07
N LEU A 38 -4.03 -9.32 11.73
CA LEU A 38 -4.86 -10.18 12.58
C LEU A 38 -4.70 -11.66 12.22
N GLY A 39 -3.78 -12.01 11.30
CA GLY A 39 -3.48 -13.38 10.88
C GLY A 39 -4.38 -13.94 9.78
N ASN A 40 -5.41 -13.20 9.33
CA ASN A 40 -6.31 -13.65 8.25
C ASN A 40 -5.74 -13.42 6.84
N VAL A 41 -4.53 -13.94 6.58
CA VAL A 41 -3.86 -13.79 5.28
C VAL A 41 -4.67 -14.44 4.15
N ALA A 42 -5.31 -15.58 4.43
CA ALA A 42 -6.14 -16.29 3.45
C ALA A 42 -7.35 -15.45 3.00
N GLY A 43 -8.03 -14.77 3.94
CA GLY A 43 -9.15 -13.88 3.62
C GLY A 43 -8.71 -12.65 2.83
N THR A 44 -7.57 -12.05 3.19
CA THR A 44 -6.97 -10.94 2.42
C THR A 44 -6.62 -11.37 0.99
N LEU A 45 -6.00 -12.54 0.84
CA LEU A 45 -5.66 -13.10 -0.48
C LEU A 45 -6.90 -13.38 -1.32
N ALA A 46 -7.94 -13.97 -0.71
CA ALA A 46 -9.20 -14.26 -1.39
C ALA A 46 -9.86 -12.98 -1.91
N ALA A 47 -9.90 -11.91 -1.10
CA ALA A 47 -10.41 -10.61 -1.53
C ALA A 47 -9.59 -10.03 -2.69
N ALA A 48 -8.26 -10.10 -2.60
CA ALA A 48 -7.35 -9.60 -3.63
C ALA A 48 -7.41 -10.38 -4.96
N GLN A 49 -7.91 -11.60 -4.94
CA GLN A 49 -8.09 -12.44 -6.13
C GLN A 49 -9.53 -12.43 -6.66
N ALA A 50 -10.46 -11.78 -5.96
CA ALA A 50 -11.87 -11.78 -6.33
C ALA A 50 -12.09 -11.16 -7.72
N PRO A 51 -12.64 -11.90 -8.70
CA PRO A 51 -12.76 -11.43 -10.07
C PRO A 51 -13.75 -10.27 -10.23
N LYS A 52 -14.70 -10.14 -9.29
CA LYS A 52 -15.73 -9.09 -9.25
C LYS A 52 -15.51 -8.05 -8.15
N GLY A 53 -14.37 -8.10 -7.47
CA GLY A 53 -14.09 -7.28 -6.30
C GLY A 53 -14.67 -7.91 -5.03
N ALA A 54 -14.16 -7.46 -3.90
CA ALA A 54 -14.55 -7.92 -2.57
C ALA A 54 -14.08 -6.90 -1.53
N VAL A 55 -14.82 -6.83 -0.42
CA VAL A 55 -14.36 -6.09 0.76
C VAL A 55 -13.24 -6.87 1.43
N TYR A 56 -12.12 -6.19 1.68
CA TYR A 56 -11.00 -6.79 2.39
C TYR A 56 -11.32 -6.93 3.88
N PRO A 57 -10.92 -8.04 4.54
CA PRO A 57 -11.12 -8.19 5.97
C PRO A 57 -10.22 -7.22 6.75
N ALA A 58 -10.65 -6.86 7.97
CA ALA A 58 -9.82 -6.09 8.90
C ALA A 58 -8.44 -6.74 9.09
N GLY A 59 -7.43 -5.90 9.29
CA GLY A 59 -6.02 -6.29 9.40
C GLY A 59 -5.31 -6.46 8.06
N SER A 60 -6.01 -6.45 6.92
CA SER A 60 -5.37 -6.58 5.60
C SER A 60 -4.31 -5.51 5.40
N VAL A 61 -3.12 -5.91 4.96
CA VAL A 61 -2.02 -5.02 4.56
C VAL A 61 -1.80 -5.17 3.07
N VAL A 62 -1.71 -4.06 2.35
CA VAL A 62 -1.41 -4.02 0.92
C VAL A 62 -0.19 -3.13 0.67
N GLN A 63 0.81 -3.63 -0.06
CA GLN A 63 1.98 -2.86 -0.47
C GLN A 63 2.29 -3.05 -1.95
N LEU A 64 2.42 -1.94 -2.69
CA LEU A 64 2.94 -1.93 -4.06
C LEU A 64 4.44 -1.62 -4.10
N VAL A 65 4.89 -0.70 -3.26
CA VAL A 65 6.30 -0.29 -3.13
C VAL A 65 6.71 -0.30 -1.65
N PRO A 66 8.02 -0.44 -1.33
CA PRO A 66 8.46 -0.56 0.07
C PRO A 66 8.07 0.61 0.98
N THR A 67 7.97 1.81 0.40
CA THR A 67 7.78 3.07 1.12
C THR A 67 6.31 3.47 1.29
N GLU A 68 5.34 2.68 0.84
CA GLU A 68 3.92 2.99 0.99
C GLU A 68 3.15 1.72 1.36
N ALA A 69 2.12 1.86 2.21
CA ALA A 69 1.26 0.75 2.59
C ALA A 69 -0.18 1.23 2.83
N MET A 70 -1.12 0.31 2.70
CA MET A 70 -2.50 0.48 3.13
C MET A 70 -2.84 -0.60 4.16
N VAL A 71 -3.53 -0.23 5.24
CA VAL A 71 -4.03 -1.19 6.24
C VAL A 71 -5.55 -1.04 6.39
N LYS A 72 -6.27 -2.15 6.24
CA LYS A 72 -7.71 -2.21 6.49
C LYS A 72 -7.96 -2.24 8.00
N ARG A 73 -8.65 -1.25 8.51
CA ARG A 73 -9.01 -1.08 9.92
C ARG A 73 -10.28 -1.84 10.25
N GLU A 74 -10.62 -1.89 11.53
CA GLU A 74 -11.91 -2.38 12.01
C GLU A 74 -13.08 -1.62 11.38
N ALA A 75 -14.22 -2.29 11.24
CA ALA A 75 -15.38 -1.74 10.55
C ALA A 75 -15.86 -0.42 11.18
N GLY A 76 -16.09 0.60 10.35
CA GLY A 76 -16.58 1.91 10.78
C GLY A 76 -15.50 2.86 11.32
N PHE A 77 -14.23 2.46 11.30
CA PHE A 77 -13.11 3.30 11.73
C PHE A 77 -12.92 4.54 10.85
N SER A 78 -13.15 4.42 9.53
CA SER A 78 -13.16 5.54 8.60
C SER A 78 -14.10 5.25 7.43
N PRO A 79 -15.39 5.60 7.55
CA PRO A 79 -16.38 5.36 6.49
C PRO A 79 -16.01 6.02 5.15
N ALA A 80 -15.30 7.15 5.19
CA ALA A 80 -14.88 7.88 4.00
C ALA A 80 -13.91 7.06 3.13
N THR A 81 -13.05 6.26 3.76
CA THR A 81 -12.00 5.48 3.09
C THR A 81 -12.32 3.99 3.02
N GLY A 82 -13.55 3.60 3.34
CA GLY A 82 -13.91 2.19 3.53
C GLY A 82 -13.00 1.52 4.56
N ASP A 83 -12.68 2.22 5.64
CA ASP A 83 -11.79 1.75 6.71
C ASP A 83 -10.33 1.50 6.29
N TRP A 84 -9.89 1.96 5.11
CA TRP A 84 -8.48 1.96 4.77
C TRP A 84 -7.75 3.12 5.41
N GLU A 85 -6.64 2.82 6.07
CA GLU A 85 -5.64 3.79 6.51
C GLU A 85 -4.41 3.71 5.59
N PHE A 86 -3.86 4.85 5.19
CA PHE A 86 -2.72 4.93 4.28
C PHE A 86 -1.46 5.35 5.04
N PHE A 87 -0.32 4.83 4.61
CA PHE A 87 0.97 5.01 5.27
C PHE A 87 2.07 5.36 4.28
N GLU A 88 2.84 6.37 4.62
CA GLU A 88 4.15 6.65 4.03
C GLU A 88 5.23 6.17 4.99
N LEU A 89 6.15 5.35 4.47
CA LEU A 89 7.16 4.64 5.22
C LEU A 89 8.56 5.08 4.81
N SER A 90 9.43 5.27 5.80
CA SER A 90 10.88 5.22 5.62
C SER A 90 11.35 3.79 5.87
N VAL A 91 12.09 3.22 4.92
CA VAL A 91 12.56 1.83 5.02
C VAL A 91 14.09 1.76 4.92
N ASN A 92 14.68 0.93 5.77
CA ASN A 92 16.11 0.63 5.73
C ASN A 92 16.34 -0.84 6.13
N LYS A 93 17.60 -1.25 6.27
CA LYS A 93 17.95 -2.63 6.64
C LYS A 93 17.45 -3.05 8.03
N SER A 94 17.20 -2.10 8.92
CA SER A 94 16.74 -2.33 10.30
C SER A 94 15.23 -2.42 10.42
N GLY A 95 14.47 -2.03 9.39
CA GLY A 95 13.01 -2.10 9.39
C GLY A 95 12.34 -0.92 8.70
N ALA A 96 11.10 -0.66 9.08
CA ALA A 96 10.31 0.48 8.64
C ALA A 96 10.11 1.48 9.78
N LYS A 97 9.90 2.75 9.41
CA LYS A 97 9.41 3.82 10.27
C LYS A 97 8.22 4.48 9.60
N ILE A 98 7.12 4.64 10.32
CA ILE A 98 5.98 5.41 9.86
C ILE A 98 6.39 6.88 9.82
N GLY A 99 6.42 7.47 8.62
CA GLY A 99 6.62 8.90 8.44
C GLY A 99 5.30 9.64 8.62
N THR A 100 4.35 9.33 7.73
CA THR A 100 2.99 9.87 7.78
C THR A 100 1.97 8.73 7.72
N ARG A 101 0.85 8.88 8.44
CA ARG A 101 -0.32 7.99 8.34
C ARG A 101 -1.61 8.81 8.44
N GLY A 102 -2.69 8.29 7.87
CA GLY A 102 -4.00 8.95 7.95
C GLY A 102 -5.01 8.38 6.95
N PHE A 103 -6.05 9.15 6.68
CA PHE A 103 -7.19 8.71 5.87
C PHE A 103 -7.34 9.54 4.59
N ALA A 104 -8.40 10.32 4.47
CA ALA A 104 -8.71 11.09 3.26
C ALA A 104 -7.71 12.23 3.02
N GLU A 105 -7.13 12.76 4.09
CA GLU A 105 -6.28 13.94 4.13
C GLU A 105 -4.79 13.65 3.89
N VAL A 106 -4.38 12.38 3.95
CA VAL A 106 -2.97 12.02 3.98
C VAL A 106 -2.30 12.14 2.61
N ASN A 107 -1.15 12.82 2.61
CA ASN A 107 -0.31 13.01 1.44
C ASN A 107 1.01 12.27 1.61
N ASN A 108 1.55 11.75 0.51
CA ASN A 108 2.91 11.21 0.50
C ASN A 108 3.96 12.33 0.46
N ARG A 109 5.25 11.96 0.51
CA ARG A 109 6.39 12.91 0.50
C ARG A 109 6.44 13.85 -0.71
N PHE A 110 5.70 13.55 -1.77
CA PHE A 110 5.60 14.36 -2.98
C PHE A 110 4.37 15.29 -2.97
N GLY A 111 3.65 15.36 -1.84
CA GLY A 111 2.43 16.15 -1.70
C GLY A 111 1.23 15.58 -2.48
N LYS A 112 1.30 14.32 -2.94
CA LYS A 112 0.20 13.64 -3.61
C LYS A 112 -0.67 12.94 -2.59
N ASN A 113 -1.99 13.11 -2.70
CA ASN A 113 -2.96 12.55 -1.78
C ASN A 113 -3.17 11.06 -2.05
N CYS A 114 -2.98 10.23 -1.02
CA CYS A 114 -3.10 8.78 -1.15
C CYS A 114 -4.55 8.40 -1.47
N PHE A 115 -5.50 8.92 -0.70
CA PHE A 115 -6.91 8.57 -0.88
C PHE A 115 -7.44 8.92 -2.27
N SER A 116 -7.16 10.12 -2.78
CA SER A 116 -7.65 10.61 -4.08
C SER A 116 -7.24 9.71 -5.25
N CYS A 117 -6.03 9.12 -5.19
CA CYS A 117 -5.59 8.13 -6.19
C CYS A 117 -6.38 6.81 -6.12
N HIS A 118 -6.91 6.46 -4.94
CA HIS A 118 -7.59 5.20 -4.67
C HIS A 118 -9.13 5.29 -4.76
N VAL A 119 -9.72 6.49 -4.65
CA VAL A 119 -11.17 6.71 -4.78
C VAL A 119 -11.79 6.09 -6.04
N PRO A 120 -11.18 6.18 -7.24
CA PRO A 120 -11.81 5.62 -8.44
C PRO A 120 -11.91 4.08 -8.42
N ALA A 121 -11.19 3.42 -7.50
CA ALA A 121 -11.28 1.98 -7.25
C ALA A 121 -12.22 1.62 -6.08
N ARG A 122 -12.99 2.57 -5.53
CA ARG A 122 -13.90 2.33 -4.40
C ARG A 122 -14.82 1.13 -4.63
N GLU A 123 -15.61 1.17 -5.70
CA GLU A 123 -16.52 0.08 -6.07
C GLU A 123 -16.11 -0.52 -7.42
N PRO A 124 -16.16 -1.85 -7.59
CA PRO A 124 -16.36 -2.87 -6.56
C PRO A 124 -15.05 -3.30 -5.85
N TRP A 125 -13.95 -2.56 -6.03
CA TRP A 125 -12.60 -3.02 -5.70
C TRP A 125 -12.10 -2.64 -4.30
N ASP A 126 -12.98 -2.07 -3.48
CA ASP A 126 -12.68 -1.68 -2.10
C ASP A 126 -11.42 -0.80 -2.00
N PHE A 127 -11.36 0.22 -2.86
CA PHE A 127 -10.26 1.18 -2.97
C PHE A 127 -8.90 0.57 -3.39
N ILE A 128 -8.82 -0.73 -3.70
CA ILE A 128 -7.60 -1.33 -4.24
C ILE A 128 -7.59 -1.19 -5.74
N CYS A 129 -6.77 -0.27 -6.22
CA CYS A 129 -6.64 0.01 -7.64
C CYS A 129 -5.66 -0.96 -8.30
N GLU A 130 -5.92 -1.30 -9.57
CA GLU A 130 -5.00 -2.04 -10.44
C GLU A 130 -5.03 -1.46 -11.86
N SER A 131 -4.14 -1.93 -12.74
CA SER A 131 -3.98 -1.41 -14.12
C SER A 131 -5.28 -1.28 -14.92
N ASN A 132 -6.26 -2.15 -14.67
CA ASN A 132 -7.56 -2.15 -15.37
C ASN A 132 -8.74 -1.84 -14.45
N ARG A 133 -8.50 -1.33 -13.23
CA ARG A 133 -9.51 -1.28 -12.14
C ARG A 133 -9.40 -0.02 -11.28
N GLY A 134 -9.42 1.16 -11.90
CA GLY A 134 -9.60 2.43 -11.19
C GLY A 134 -8.33 3.11 -10.63
N CYS A 135 -7.12 2.76 -11.10
CA CYS A 135 -5.94 3.56 -10.76
C CYS A 135 -5.88 4.82 -11.63
N GLU A 136 -5.50 5.95 -11.03
CA GLU A 136 -4.95 7.07 -11.79
C GLU A 136 -3.65 6.62 -12.50
N THR A 137 -3.41 7.12 -13.71
CA THR A 137 -2.17 6.80 -14.42
C THR A 137 -0.99 7.47 -13.72
N ILE A 138 -0.15 6.67 -13.07
CA ILE A 138 1.10 7.13 -12.48
C ILE A 138 2.26 7.01 -13.48
N PRO A 139 3.28 7.89 -13.44
CA PRO A 139 4.44 7.83 -14.32
C PRO A 139 5.43 6.70 -13.97
N VAL A 140 5.04 5.81 -13.05
CA VAL A 140 5.84 4.67 -12.57
C VAL A 140 5.26 3.39 -13.17
N ASP A 141 6.05 2.70 -13.98
CA ASP A 141 5.63 1.44 -14.59
C ASP A 141 5.87 0.22 -13.69
N HIS A 142 5.31 -0.93 -14.09
CA HIS A 142 5.45 -2.18 -13.33
C HIS A 142 6.90 -2.71 -13.25
N LYS A 143 7.78 -2.36 -14.18
CA LYS A 143 9.19 -2.74 -14.09
C LYS A 143 9.87 -1.96 -12.97
N MET A 144 9.54 -0.67 -12.83
CA MET A 144 10.04 0.17 -11.75
C MET A 144 9.53 -0.31 -10.38
N THR A 145 8.23 -0.56 -10.23
CA THR A 145 7.70 -1.07 -8.95
C THR A 145 8.25 -2.47 -8.63
N GLY A 146 8.34 -3.36 -9.61
CA GLY A 146 8.96 -4.68 -9.45
C GLY A 146 10.42 -4.59 -9.01
N ALA A 147 11.21 -3.67 -9.59
CA ALA A 147 12.60 -3.48 -9.20
C ALA A 147 12.73 -2.92 -7.77
N LEU A 148 11.82 -2.04 -7.35
CA LEU A 148 11.75 -1.57 -5.95
C LEU A 148 11.42 -2.70 -4.98
N GLN A 149 10.46 -3.56 -5.31
CA GLN A 149 10.06 -4.71 -4.49
C GLN A 149 11.23 -5.68 -4.27
N ARG A 150 11.97 -5.99 -5.35
CA ARG A 150 13.16 -6.86 -5.30
C ARG A 150 14.36 -6.21 -4.60
N SER A 151 14.34 -4.90 -4.46
CA SER A 151 15.39 -4.11 -3.81
C SER A 151 14.97 -3.60 -2.41
N ASP A 152 13.87 -4.09 -1.84
CA ASP A 152 13.42 -3.70 -0.50
C ASP A 152 14.56 -3.93 0.51
N PRO A 153 15.11 -2.87 1.15
CA PRO A 153 16.27 -2.99 2.01
C PRO A 153 15.99 -3.82 3.27
N ARG A 154 14.72 -3.98 3.65
CA ARG A 154 14.30 -4.83 4.79
C ARG A 154 14.47 -6.32 4.51
N CYS A 155 14.59 -6.70 3.23
CA CYS A 155 14.62 -8.10 2.80
C CYS A 155 16.03 -8.66 2.63
N GLY A 156 17.08 -7.92 3.01
CA GLY A 156 18.47 -8.32 2.80
C GLY A 156 19.00 -7.91 1.42
N PRO A 157 19.96 -8.66 0.84
CA PRO A 157 20.51 -8.35 -0.48
C PRO A 157 19.41 -8.25 -1.55
N ALA A 158 19.55 -7.29 -2.46
CA ALA A 158 18.63 -7.15 -3.58
C ALA A 158 18.71 -8.36 -4.51
N GLU A 159 17.58 -8.72 -5.12
CA GLU A 159 17.47 -9.82 -6.09
C GLU A 159 17.15 -9.26 -7.48
N PRO A 160 18.08 -8.54 -8.13
CA PRO A 160 17.79 -7.86 -9.39
C PRO A 160 17.48 -8.86 -10.51
N GLN A 161 16.51 -8.51 -11.33
CA GLN A 161 16.19 -9.17 -12.60
C GLN A 161 16.71 -8.34 -13.78
N ALA A 162 16.71 -8.97 -14.97
CA ALA A 162 17.11 -8.30 -16.20
C ALA A 162 16.27 -7.03 -16.44
N GLY A 163 16.96 -5.88 -16.57
CA GLY A 163 16.34 -4.58 -16.77
C GLY A 163 16.09 -3.76 -15.50
N ASP A 164 16.27 -4.33 -14.30
CA ASP A 164 16.00 -3.64 -13.03
C ASP A 164 16.90 -2.42 -12.83
N THR A 165 18.19 -2.54 -13.17
CA THR A 165 19.13 -1.42 -13.08
C THR A 165 18.63 -0.23 -13.90
N MET A 166 18.16 -0.48 -15.12
CA MET A 166 17.63 0.57 -15.99
C MET A 166 16.29 1.12 -15.48
N ALA A 167 15.41 0.27 -14.95
CA ALA A 167 14.15 0.68 -14.36
C ALA A 167 14.38 1.60 -13.15
N LEU A 168 15.30 1.23 -12.24
CA LEU A 168 15.66 2.04 -11.08
C LEU A 168 16.35 3.36 -11.48
N LEU A 169 17.19 3.36 -12.52
CA LEU A 169 17.80 4.59 -13.04
C LEU A 169 16.74 5.55 -13.59
N LYS A 170 15.80 5.05 -14.41
CA LYS A 170 14.67 5.84 -14.92
C LYS A 170 13.82 6.41 -13.78
N LEU A 171 13.48 5.56 -12.80
CA LEU A 171 12.71 6.00 -11.63
C LEU A 171 13.44 7.11 -10.86
N ARG A 172 14.75 6.96 -10.60
CA ARG A 172 15.55 8.00 -9.94
C ARG A 172 15.55 9.31 -10.73
N ALA A 173 15.64 9.24 -12.05
CA ALA A 173 15.57 10.42 -12.90
C ALA A 173 14.20 11.12 -12.81
N LEU A 174 13.10 10.36 -12.84
CA LEU A 174 11.75 10.90 -12.65
C LEU A 174 11.58 11.60 -11.29
N VAL A 175 12.07 10.97 -10.22
CA VAL A 175 12.03 11.54 -8.86
C VAL A 175 12.87 12.81 -8.78
N ALA A 176 14.07 12.82 -9.36
CA ALA A 176 14.92 14.01 -9.38
C ALA A 176 14.25 15.16 -10.12
N LEU A 177 13.69 14.91 -11.32
CA LEU A 177 12.96 15.90 -12.10
C LEU A 177 11.77 16.47 -11.33
N ALA A 178 10.94 15.61 -10.72
CA ALA A 178 9.79 16.03 -9.94
C ALA A 178 10.20 16.91 -8.75
N THR A 179 11.28 16.54 -8.05
CA THR A 179 11.81 17.30 -6.92
C THR A 179 12.33 18.67 -7.36
N THR A 180 13.09 18.74 -8.46
CA THR A 180 13.60 19.99 -9.02
C THR A 180 12.46 20.92 -9.46
N ILE A 181 11.43 20.39 -10.12
CA ILE A 181 10.26 21.19 -10.52
C ILE A 181 9.51 21.71 -9.29
N SER A 182 9.32 20.88 -8.27
CA SER A 182 8.66 21.29 -7.02
C SER A 182 9.43 22.40 -6.31
N TRP A 183 10.76 22.26 -6.21
CA TRP A 183 11.63 23.29 -5.64
C TRP A 183 11.52 24.60 -6.43
N ALA A 184 11.62 24.54 -7.76
CA ALA A 184 11.49 25.72 -8.61
C ALA A 184 10.15 26.46 -8.39
N LYS A 185 9.03 25.72 -8.29
CA LYS A 185 7.69 26.28 -7.99
C LYS A 185 7.53 26.83 -6.58
N SER A 186 8.40 26.46 -5.64
CA SER A 186 8.38 27.00 -4.28
C SER A 186 9.24 28.25 -4.11
N VAL A 187 10.19 28.48 -5.03
CA VAL A 187 11.14 29.60 -4.99
C VAL A 187 10.68 30.75 -5.89
N PHE A 188 9.99 30.45 -6.99
CA PHE A 188 9.38 31.41 -7.92
C PHE A 188 7.87 31.28 -7.91
#